data_AF-A0A4Y2QM15-F1
#
_entry.id   AF-A0A4Y2QM15-F1
#
_cell.length_a   1.000
_cell.length_b   1.000
_cell.length_c   1.000
_cell.angle_alpha   90.00
_cell.angle_beta   90.00
_cell.angle_gamma   90.00
#
_symmetry.space_group_name_H-M   'P 1'
#
loop_
_entity.id
_entity.type
_entity.pdbx_description
1 polymer ?
#
loop_
_entity_poly.entity_id
_entity_poly.type
_entity_poly.pdbx_seq_one_letter_code
_entity_poly.pdbx_strand_id
1 'polypeptide(L)'
;MISPGEIVIVESKNPNRMNWPLAQVIELFPGKDGVERVAKLRLASGEIIRPLQRIYSLELSASDHLIEDHQGTDIAAQNPSPTAADVLEEVKKSRCGRPLIPVKRLNL
;
A
#
# COMPACT_ATOMS: atom_id res chain seq x y z
N MET A 1 6.05 -0.47 15.72
CA MET A 1 7.39 0.12 15.91
C MET A 1 8.36 -1.03 15.83
N ILE A 2 9.38 -0.95 14.98
CA ILE A 2 10.35 -2.05 14.79
C ILE A 2 11.30 -2.09 15.99
N SER A 3 11.57 -3.27 16.54
CA SER A 3 12.49 -3.43 17.69
C SER A 3 13.53 -4.54 17.48
N PRO A 4 14.71 -4.46 18.14
CA PRO A 4 15.67 -5.56 18.14
C PRO A 4 15.04 -6.87 18.61
N GLY A 5 15.29 -7.96 17.88
CA GLY A 5 14.70 -9.27 18.11
C GLY A 5 13.50 -9.60 17.23
N GLU A 6 12.85 -8.60 16.62
CA GLU A 6 11.67 -8.76 15.76
C GLU A 6 12.04 -9.39 14.40
N ILE A 7 11.12 -10.18 13.84
CA ILE A 7 11.22 -10.72 12.48
C ILE A 7 10.50 -9.82 11.50
N VAL A 8 11.20 -9.43 10.44
CA VAL A 8 10.75 -8.46 9.44
C VAL A 8 11.01 -8.97 8.03
N ILE A 9 10.23 -8.50 7.05
CA ILE A 9 10.49 -8.71 5.62
C ILE A 9 11.41 -7.60 5.14
N VAL A 10 12.41 -7.97 4.33
CA VAL A 10 13.38 -7.02 3.77
C VAL A 10 13.20 -6.89 2.27
N GLU A 11 13.09 -5.66 1.77
CA GLU A 11 13.05 -5.40 0.34
C GLU A 11 14.28 -5.99 -0.37
N SER A 12 14.04 -6.76 -1.44
CA SER A 12 15.09 -7.28 -2.32
C SER A 12 14.87 -6.84 -3.76
N LYS A 13 15.86 -7.08 -4.63
CA LYS A 13 15.76 -6.77 -6.06
C LYS A 13 14.72 -7.64 -6.79
N ASN A 14 14.20 -8.68 -6.15
CA ASN A 14 13.18 -9.53 -6.75
C ASN A 14 11.86 -8.74 -6.85
N PRO A 15 11.25 -8.62 -8.05
CA PRO A 15 9.97 -7.94 -8.19
C PRO A 15 8.81 -8.66 -7.48
N ASN A 16 8.92 -9.97 -7.24
CA ASN A 16 7.95 -10.72 -6.46
C ASN A 16 8.23 -10.57 -4.95
N ARG A 17 7.33 -9.86 -4.26
CA ARG A 17 7.41 -9.60 -2.82
C ARG A 17 7.34 -10.87 -1.96
N MET A 18 6.70 -11.93 -2.45
CA MET A 18 6.65 -13.22 -1.73
C MET A 18 8.04 -13.84 -1.56
N ASN A 19 8.99 -13.45 -2.41
CA ASN A 19 10.36 -13.96 -2.39
C ASN A 19 11.32 -12.99 -1.68
N TRP A 20 10.80 -11.97 -1.00
CA TRP A 20 11.61 -11.09 -0.18
C TRP A 20 12.08 -11.83 1.08
N PRO A 21 13.37 -11.73 1.45
CA PRO A 21 13.90 -12.49 2.57
C PRO A 21 13.35 -11.98 3.90
N LEU A 22 13.16 -12.91 4.82
CA LEU A 22 12.92 -12.63 6.22
C LEU A 22 14.24 -12.42 6.95
N ALA A 23 14.22 -11.50 7.91
CA ALA A 23 15.37 -11.16 8.72
C ALA A 23 14.98 -10.88 10.16
N GLN A 24 15.90 -11.13 11.09
CA GLN A 24 15.77 -10.64 12.45
C GLN A 24 16.49 -9.31 12.62
N VAL A 25 15.86 -8.36 13.29
CA VAL A 25 16.49 -7.09 13.66
C VAL A 25 17.52 -7.34 14.77
N ILE A 26 18.78 -6.97 14.53
CA ILE A 26 19.86 -7.08 15.52
C ILE A 26 19.99 -5.75 16.27
N GLU A 27 20.06 -4.64 15.55
CA GLU A 27 20.39 -3.32 16.09
C GLU A 27 19.79 -2.22 15.22
N LEU A 28 19.46 -1.09 15.83
CA LEU A 28 18.94 0.10 15.17
C LEU A 28 19.93 1.26 15.34
N PHE A 29 20.19 1.98 14.25
CA PHE A 29 21.12 3.10 14.24
C PHE A 29 20.37 4.43 14.06
N PRO A 30 20.57 5.38 15.00
CA PRO A 30 20.01 6.72 14.88
C PRO A 30 20.76 7.56 13.83
N GLY A 31 20.03 8.48 13.20
CA GLY A 31 20.60 9.56 12.40
C GLY A 31 21.15 10.71 13.26
N LYS A 32 21.53 11.81 12.62
CA LYS A 32 22.06 13.01 13.30
C LYS A 32 21.09 13.67 14.27
N ASP A 33 19.79 13.49 14.06
CA ASP A 33 18.69 14.00 14.88
C ASP A 33 18.25 12.99 15.96
N GLY A 34 18.97 11.88 16.14
CA GLY A 34 18.61 10.83 17.10
C GLY A 34 17.52 9.87 16.63
N VAL A 35 16.94 10.08 15.44
CA VAL A 35 15.87 9.21 14.93
C VAL A 35 16.46 8.01 14.21
N GLU A 36 16.04 6.81 14.61
CA GLU A 36 16.39 5.54 13.99
C GLU A 36 15.99 5.54 12.51
N ARG A 37 16.95 5.26 11.64
CA ARG A 37 16.72 5.21 10.17
C ARG A 37 17.29 3.99 9.51
N VAL A 38 18.18 3.27 10.18
CA VAL A 38 18.91 2.14 9.61
C VAL A 38 18.89 1.01 10.61
N ALA A 39 18.67 -0.22 10.12
CA ALA A 39 18.74 -1.43 10.93
C ALA A 39 19.85 -2.35 10.44
N LYS A 40 20.53 -3.00 11.39
CA LYS A 40 21.33 -4.19 11.18
C LYS A 40 20.42 -5.41 11.27
N LEU A 41 20.47 -6.28 10.28
CA LEU A 41 19.56 -7.40 10.12
C LEU A 41 20.33 -8.71 9.95
N ARG A 42 19.83 -9.77 10.58
CA ARG A 42 20.33 -11.15 10.43
C ARG A 42 19.47 -11.92 9.45
N LEU A 43 20.06 -12.36 8.34
CA LEU A 43 19.49 -13.34 7.41
C LEU A 43 20.21 -14.69 7.57
N ALA A 44 19.64 -15.75 7.00
CA ALA A 44 20.31 -17.04 6.88
C ALA A 44 21.64 -16.95 6.10
N SER A 45 21.74 -16.02 5.14
CA SER A 45 22.93 -15.80 4.32
C SER A 45 23.99 -14.89 4.98
N GLY A 46 23.70 -14.33 6.16
CA GLY A 46 24.59 -13.43 6.88
C GLY A 46 23.90 -12.14 7.35
N GLU A 47 24.70 -11.14 7.71
CA GLU A 47 24.20 -9.86 8.21
C GLU A 47 24.18 -8.81 7.11
N ILE A 48 23.12 -8.00 7.09
CA ILE A 48 22.98 -6.88 6.16
C ILE A 48 22.55 -5.63 6.89
N ILE A 49 22.83 -4.48 6.29
CA ILE A 49 22.37 -3.18 6.79
C ILE A 49 21.43 -2.56 5.77
N ARG A 50 20.25 -2.13 6.22
CA ARG A 50 19.21 -1.53 5.38
C ARG A 50 18.54 -0.34 6.06
N PRO A 51 18.15 0.71 5.31
CA PRO A 51 17.26 1.74 5.82
C PRO A 51 15.93 1.13 6.26
N LEU A 52 15.31 1.69 7.31
CA LEU A 52 13.99 1.27 7.81
C LEU A 52 12.90 1.32 6.72
N GLN A 53 13.04 2.23 5.75
CA GLN A 53 12.14 2.33 4.59
C GLN A 53 12.10 1.06 3.73
N ARG A 54 13.11 0.18 3.84
CA ARG A 54 13.22 -1.09 3.12
C ARG A 54 12.87 -2.31 3.97
N ILE A 55 12.27 -2.08 5.14
CA ILE A 55 11.99 -3.09 6.14
C ILE A 55 10.50 -3.01 6.47
N TYR A 56 9.82 -4.16 6.48
CA TYR A 56 8.38 -4.26 6.70
C TYR A 56 8.10 -5.21 7.86
N SER A 57 7.41 -4.72 8.89
CA SER A 57 6.95 -5.54 10.02
C SER A 57 5.92 -6.56 9.57
N LEU A 58 5.88 -7.70 10.27
CA LEU A 58 4.88 -8.75 10.09
C LEU A 58 3.65 -8.57 11.00
N GLU A 59 3.81 -7.82 12.09
CA GLU A 59 2.75 -7.59 13.07
C GLU A 59 1.64 -6.74 12.45
N LEU A 60 0.41 -7.25 12.51
CA LEU A 60 -0.81 -6.49 12.28
C LEU A 60 -1.26 -5.97 13.65
N SER A 61 -1.42 -4.66 13.81
CA SER A 61 -2.08 -4.16 15.00
C SER A 61 -3.58 -4.48 14.91
N ALA A 62 -4.24 -4.76 16.04
CA ALA A 62 -5.68 -5.01 16.05
C ALA A 62 -6.51 -3.85 15.45
N SER A 63 -5.91 -2.65 15.35
CA SER A 63 -6.45 -1.47 14.69
C SER A 63 -6.31 -1.43 13.16
N ASP A 64 -5.55 -2.34 12.54
CA ASP A 64 -5.32 -2.37 11.09
C ASP A 64 -6.45 -3.10 10.32
N HIS A 65 -7.45 -3.65 11.03
CA HIS A 65 -8.64 -4.26 10.43
C HIS A 65 -9.67 -3.21 10.01
N LEU A 66 -9.39 -2.49 8.91
CA LEU A 66 -10.41 -1.76 8.14
C LEU A 66 -10.51 -2.34 6.72
N ILE A 67 -10.70 -3.67 6.62
CA ILE A 67 -11.23 -4.25 5.40
C ILE A 67 -12.73 -4.36 5.64
N GLU A 68 -13.48 -3.35 5.18
CA GLU A 68 -14.92 -3.49 5.05
C GLU A 68 -15.17 -4.59 4.02
N ASP A 69 -15.67 -5.72 4.49
CA ASP A 69 -16.18 -6.80 3.64
C ASP A 69 -17.34 -6.26 2.80
N HIS A 70 -17.05 -5.77 1.60
CA HIS A 70 -18.07 -5.64 0.56
C HIS A 70 -18.37 -7.04 0.02
N GLN A 71 -19.14 -7.81 0.80
CA GLN A 71 -19.73 -9.06 0.32
C GLN A 71 -20.65 -8.73 -0.85
N GLY A 72 -20.32 -9.29 -2.01
CA GLY A 72 -21.22 -9.28 -3.17
C GLY A 72 -22.52 -9.99 -2.80
N THR A 73 -23.62 -9.26 -2.83
CA THR A 73 -24.95 -9.85 -2.90
C THR A 73 -25.33 -10.02 -4.36
N ASP A 74 -25.27 -11.28 -4.81
CA ASP A 74 -25.96 -11.73 -6.00
C ASP A 74 -27.47 -11.53 -5.79
N ILE A 75 -28.07 -10.53 -6.43
CA ILE A 75 -29.52 -10.48 -6.62
C ILE A 75 -29.81 -10.35 -8.11
N ALA A 76 -30.41 -11.42 -8.62
CA ALA A 76 -30.94 -11.57 -9.94
C ALA A 76 -31.99 -10.49 -10.30
N ALA A 77 -31.93 -10.08 -11.57
CA ALA A 77 -33.02 -9.59 -12.40
C ALA A 77 -34.25 -8.98 -11.70
N GLN A 78 -34.38 -7.66 -11.83
CA GLN A 78 -35.67 -6.98 -12.01
C GLN A 78 -35.42 -5.63 -12.68
N ASN A 79 -35.66 -5.57 -14.01
CA ASN A 79 -35.96 -4.30 -14.66
C ASN A 79 -37.31 -3.81 -14.15
N PRO A 80 -37.43 -2.52 -13.86
CA PRO A 80 -38.52 -1.77 -14.47
C PRO A 80 -38.01 -0.47 -15.09
N SER A 81 -38.15 -0.35 -16.42
CA SER A 81 -38.37 0.95 -17.07
C SER A 81 -39.71 1.52 -16.56
N PRO A 82 -39.90 2.85 -16.34
CA PRO A 82 -39.86 3.80 -17.46
C PRO A 82 -39.49 5.29 -17.16
N THR A 83 -39.37 6.03 -18.26
CA THR A 83 -39.69 7.47 -18.46
C THR A 83 -38.68 8.57 -18.08
N ALA A 84 -38.00 9.02 -19.14
CA ALA A 84 -37.77 10.40 -19.62
C ALA A 84 -37.41 11.54 -18.65
N ALA A 85 -36.30 12.19 -19.04
CA ALA A 85 -35.78 13.50 -18.63
C ALA A 85 -34.92 13.53 -17.36
N ASP A 86 -33.63 13.25 -17.51
CA ASP A 86 -32.62 14.12 -16.90
C ASP A 86 -31.28 14.05 -17.65
N VAL A 87 -30.65 15.22 -17.81
CA VAL A 87 -29.48 15.44 -18.66
C VAL A 87 -28.22 14.92 -17.93
N LEU A 88 -27.63 13.81 -18.40
CA LEU A 88 -26.34 13.34 -17.88
C LEU A 88 -25.20 14.10 -18.57
N GLU A 89 -24.59 15.05 -17.87
CA GLU A 89 -23.32 15.64 -18.25
C GLU A 89 -22.22 14.57 -18.12
N GLU A 90 -21.77 14.04 -19.26
CA GLU A 90 -20.81 12.94 -19.32
C GLU A 90 -19.40 13.40 -18.88
N VAL A 91 -19.11 13.26 -17.59
CA VAL A 91 -17.75 13.48 -17.06
C VAL A 91 -16.84 12.41 -17.65
N LYS A 92 -15.92 12.83 -18.54
CA LYS A 92 -14.92 11.95 -19.16
C LYS A 92 -14.11 11.25 -18.07
N LYS A 93 -14.07 9.92 -18.07
CA LYS A 93 -13.32 9.11 -17.09
C LYS A 93 -12.04 8.55 -17.73
N SER A 94 -11.01 8.36 -16.90
CA SER A 94 -9.82 7.60 -17.26
C SER A 94 -10.10 6.10 -17.31
N ARG A 95 -9.17 5.31 -17.85
CA ARG A 95 -9.27 3.83 -17.94
C ARG A 95 -9.53 3.13 -16.59
N CYS A 96 -9.16 3.75 -15.46
CA CYS A 96 -9.44 3.24 -14.11
C CYS A 96 -10.67 3.89 -13.44
N GLY A 97 -11.52 4.57 -14.22
CA GLY A 97 -12.76 5.18 -13.72
C GLY A 97 -12.61 6.54 -13.06
N ARG A 98 -11.38 7.06 -12.90
CA ARG A 98 -11.16 8.39 -12.30
C ARG A 98 -11.72 9.50 -13.23
N PRO A 99 -12.55 10.43 -12.72
CA PRO A 99 -13.04 11.56 -13.51
C PRO A 99 -11.88 12.47 -13.93
N LEU A 100 -11.85 12.84 -15.22
CA LEU A 100 -10.87 13.76 -15.80
C LEU A 100 -11.41 15.18 -15.71
N ILE A 101 -10.62 16.09 -15.12
CA ILE A 101 -10.94 17.52 -15.05
C ILE A 101 -10.34 18.19 -16.30
N PRO A 102 -11.14 18.82 -17.17
CA PRO A 102 -10.63 19.55 -18.33
C PRO A 102 -9.85 20.80 -17.88
N VAL A 103 -8.58 20.88 -18.24
CA VAL A 103 -7.78 22.10 -18.05
C VAL A 103 -8.11 23.11 -19.15
N LYS A 104 -8.58 24.30 -18.77
CA LYS A 104 -8.79 25.42 -19.71
C LYS A 104 -7.44 26.06 -20.03
N ARG A 105 -7.05 26.06 -21.30
CA ARG A 105 -5.90 26.86 -21.76
C ARG A 105 -6.28 28.35 -21.72
N LEU A 106 -5.43 29.16 -21.11
CA LEU A 106 -5.52 30.61 -21.18
C LEU A 106 -5.08 31.03 -22.60
N ASN A 107 -5.95 31.66 -23.37
CA ASN A 107 -5.54 32.30 -24.62
C ASN A 107 -4.73 33.55 -24.25
N LEU A 108 -3.51 33.65 -24.79
CA LEU A 108 -2.64 34.82 -24.65
C LEU A 108 -3.08 35.92 -25.62
#